data_AF-A0A8T4LT61-F1
#
_entry.id   AF-A0A8T4LT61-F1
#
_cell.length_a   1.000
_cell.length_b   1.000
_cell.length_c   1.000
_cell.angle_alpha   90.00
_cell.angle_beta   90.00
_cell.angle_gamma   90.00
#
_symmetry.space_group_name_H-M   'P 1'
#
loop_
_entity.id
_entity.type
_entity.pdbx_description
1 polymer ?
#
loop_
_entity_poly.entity_id
_entity_poly.type
_entity_poly.pdbx_seq_one_letter_code
_entity_poly.pdbx_strand_id
1 'polypeptide(L)'
;MVGLKIIVAVVFASLIFAGCLTNTAEKPTPSPSETPQPTLEIQPQAPSELAGFVETAEEFDSLKAQEGLAPQDLLLLDANQEYIVYLDSVSETSESELDCGNADAHQNSLDQLQASIDKGIEALALMQDESQAQYWSAYFDSMQGQKDAFESDLYELCTAENTSA
;
A
#
# COMPACT_ATOMS: atom_id res chain seq x y z
N MET A 1 -13.98 -48.02 17.80
CA MET A 1 -13.57 -46.87 18.63
C MET A 1 -13.59 -45.66 17.73
N VAL A 2 -14.54 -44.74 17.94
CA VAL A 2 -14.67 -43.49 17.20
C VAL A 2 -14.34 -42.38 18.20
N GLY A 3 -13.24 -41.68 17.97
CA GLY A 3 -12.82 -40.52 18.75
C GLY A 3 -13.51 -39.26 18.23
N LEU A 4 -14.21 -38.58 19.14
CA LEU A 4 -15.04 -37.40 18.93
C LEU A 4 -14.34 -36.18 19.59
N LYS A 5 -14.76 -34.97 19.16
CA LYS A 5 -14.72 -33.66 19.88
C LYS A 5 -13.47 -32.79 19.63
N ILE A 6 -13.54 -31.48 19.35
CA ILE A 6 -14.52 -30.42 19.64
C ILE A 6 -14.28 -29.21 18.69
N ILE A 7 -15.36 -28.59 18.20
CA ILE A 7 -15.40 -27.25 17.57
C ILE A 7 -15.59 -26.23 18.69
N VAL A 8 -14.83 -25.13 18.72
CA VAL A 8 -15.11 -24.01 19.63
C VAL A 8 -15.19 -22.70 18.84
N ALA A 9 -16.42 -22.25 18.62
CA ALA A 9 -16.74 -20.85 18.37
C ALA A 9 -16.81 -20.14 19.72
N VAL A 10 -16.16 -18.98 19.84
CA VAL A 10 -16.29 -18.11 21.03
C VAL A 10 -16.69 -16.71 20.56
N VAL A 11 -17.99 -16.44 20.68
CA VAL A 11 -18.56 -15.10 20.79
C VAL A 11 -18.36 -14.64 22.23
N PHE A 12 -17.74 -13.47 22.44
CA PHE A 12 -17.80 -12.76 23.72
C PHE A 12 -18.18 -11.30 23.49
N ALA A 13 -19.48 -11.06 23.57
CA ALA A 13 -20.05 -9.79 23.98
C ALA A 13 -20.03 -9.73 25.52
N SER A 14 -19.54 -8.65 26.12
CA SER A 14 -19.83 -8.19 27.50
C SER A 14 -19.19 -6.82 27.70
N LEU A 15 -19.98 -5.74 27.75
CA LEU A 15 -20.50 -5.09 28.97
C LEU A 15 -19.55 -4.03 29.54
N ILE A 16 -19.88 -2.76 29.30
CA ILE A 16 -19.62 -1.69 30.27
C ILE A 16 -20.96 -1.01 30.59
N PHE A 17 -21.42 -1.26 31.81
CA PHE A 17 -22.53 -0.57 32.46
C PHE A 17 -22.02 -0.15 33.84
N ALA A 18 -21.93 1.16 34.13
CA ALA A 18 -22.02 1.71 35.49
C ALA A 18 -22.04 3.26 35.48
N GLY A 19 -23.01 3.84 36.20
CA GLY A 19 -23.05 5.25 36.65
C GLY A 19 -24.25 6.06 36.09
N CYS A 20 -25.51 5.86 36.51
CA CYS A 20 -26.19 6.34 37.73
C CYS A 20 -26.11 7.87 37.99
N LEU A 21 -27.20 8.62 37.76
CA LEU A 21 -28.05 9.29 38.77
C LEU A 21 -28.94 10.39 38.17
N THR A 22 -30.10 10.53 38.81
CA THR A 22 -31.26 11.39 38.54
C THR A 22 -31.00 12.90 38.53
N ASN A 23 -31.64 13.65 37.62
CA ASN A 23 -32.38 14.88 37.98
C ASN A 23 -33.33 15.38 36.88
N THR A 24 -34.60 15.46 37.25
CA THR A 24 -35.60 16.51 37.03
C THR A 24 -35.39 17.52 35.90
N ALA A 25 -36.48 17.73 35.15
CA ALA A 25 -36.69 18.70 34.08
C ALA A 25 -36.09 20.09 34.31
N GLU A 26 -35.50 20.67 33.25
CA GLU A 26 -35.59 22.09 32.95
C GLU A 26 -35.34 22.32 31.44
N LYS A 27 -36.23 23.12 30.84
CA LYS A 27 -36.22 23.55 29.44
C LYS A 27 -35.06 24.52 29.22
N PRO A 28 -34.17 24.35 28.23
CA PRO A 28 -33.17 25.37 27.95
C PRO A 28 -33.82 26.55 27.21
N THR A 29 -33.87 27.69 27.91
CA THR A 29 -34.06 29.02 27.34
C THR A 29 -32.88 29.33 26.41
N PRO A 30 -33.09 29.88 25.19
CA PRO A 30 -31.99 30.22 24.31
C PRO A 30 -31.25 31.46 24.86
N SER A 31 -29.97 31.31 25.19
CA SER A 31 -29.09 32.45 25.45
C SER A 31 -28.39 32.87 24.13
N PRO A 32 -28.30 34.18 23.83
CA PRO A 32 -27.72 34.66 22.59
C PRO A 32 -26.18 34.76 22.69
N SER A 33 -25.53 34.68 21.53
CA SER A 33 -24.11 34.97 21.30
C SER A 33 -23.11 33.90 21.72
N GLU A 34 -22.87 32.96 20.81
CA GLU A 34 -21.50 32.50 20.54
C GLU A 34 -21.23 32.64 19.05
N THR A 35 -20.16 33.39 18.76
CA THR A 35 -19.57 33.66 17.45
C THR A 35 -19.35 32.35 16.69
N PRO A 36 -19.62 32.26 15.37
CA PRO A 36 -19.31 31.06 14.62
C PRO A 36 -17.80 30.79 14.68
N GLN A 37 -17.41 29.75 15.41
CA GLN A 37 -16.09 29.17 15.29
C GLN A 37 -16.01 28.52 13.90
N PRO A 38 -14.93 28.72 13.13
CA PRO A 38 -14.72 27.94 11.92
C PRO A 38 -14.54 26.48 12.37
N THR A 39 -15.58 25.67 12.19
CA THR A 39 -15.44 24.22 12.20
C THR A 39 -14.52 23.90 11.05
N LEU A 40 -13.25 23.54 11.34
CA LEU A 40 -12.47 22.74 10.41
C LEU A 40 -13.23 21.42 10.29
N GLU A 41 -14.15 21.35 9.32
CA GLU A 41 -14.63 20.08 8.83
C GLU A 41 -13.42 19.40 8.20
N ILE A 42 -12.74 18.56 8.97
CA ILE A 42 -11.92 17.50 8.41
C ILE A 42 -12.94 16.63 7.69
N GLN A 43 -13.11 16.88 6.38
CA GLN A 43 -13.86 15.97 5.54
C GLN A 43 -13.27 14.58 5.77
N PRO A 44 -14.09 13.54 5.98
CA PRO A 44 -13.59 12.18 5.94
C PRO A 44 -12.93 12.01 4.58
N GLN A 45 -11.60 11.94 4.55
CA GLN A 45 -10.89 11.57 3.34
C GLN A 45 -11.47 10.21 2.94
N ALA A 46 -12.00 10.12 1.71
CA ALA A 46 -12.39 8.85 1.16
C ALA A 46 -11.18 7.89 1.29
N PRO A 47 -11.38 6.61 1.64
CA PRO A 47 -10.28 5.65 1.62
C PRO A 47 -9.61 5.77 0.25
N SER A 48 -8.29 5.96 0.23
CA SER A 48 -7.51 6.11 -1.00
C SER A 48 -7.94 5.02 -1.99
N GLU A 49 -8.40 5.42 -3.18
CA GLU A 49 -8.82 4.47 -4.23
C GLU A 49 -7.66 3.61 -4.75
N LEU A 50 -6.43 3.88 -4.29
CA LEU A 50 -5.25 3.08 -4.50
C LEU A 50 -5.35 1.75 -3.73
N ALA A 51 -6.00 0.78 -4.35
CA ALA A 51 -6.07 -0.62 -3.89
C ALA A 51 -4.89 -1.47 -4.40
N GLY A 52 -3.83 -0.84 -4.91
CA GLY A 52 -2.67 -1.46 -5.55
C GLY A 52 -2.08 -0.52 -6.61
N PHE A 53 -0.93 -0.88 -7.18
CA PHE A 53 -0.40 -0.15 -8.33
C PHE A 53 -1.14 -0.52 -9.61
N VAL A 54 -1.35 0.47 -10.46
CA VAL A 54 -1.81 0.28 -11.84
C VAL A 54 -0.62 0.04 -12.76
N GLU A 55 -0.87 -0.60 -13.89
CA GLU A 55 0.19 -1.05 -14.80
C GLU A 55 0.28 -0.19 -16.06
N THR A 56 -0.73 0.66 -16.32
CA THR A 56 -0.81 1.46 -17.54
C THR A 56 -0.76 2.96 -17.27
N ALA A 57 -0.22 3.72 -18.22
CA ALA A 57 -0.18 5.18 -18.16
C ALA A 57 -1.59 5.81 -18.11
N GLU A 58 -2.58 5.22 -18.80
CA GLU A 58 -3.96 5.74 -18.83
C GLU A 58 -4.64 5.63 -17.45
N GLU A 59 -4.51 4.48 -16.79
CA GLU A 59 -5.01 4.28 -15.43
C GLU A 59 -4.27 5.17 -14.44
N PHE A 60 -2.96 5.32 -14.61
CA PHE A 60 -2.14 6.18 -13.77
C PHE A 60 -2.54 7.66 -13.87
N ASP A 61 -2.70 8.16 -15.09
CA ASP A 61 -3.14 9.54 -15.34
C ASP A 61 -4.53 9.81 -14.73
N SER A 62 -5.41 8.80 -14.75
CA SER A 62 -6.74 8.89 -14.13
C SER A 62 -6.66 9.01 -12.60
N LEU A 63 -5.77 8.24 -11.95
CA LEU A 63 -5.54 8.34 -10.50
C LEU A 63 -4.89 9.67 -10.12
N LYS A 64 -3.93 10.13 -10.92
CA LYS A 64 -3.23 11.41 -10.68
C LYS A 64 -4.12 12.63 -10.85
N ALA A 65 -5.17 12.53 -11.66
CA ALA A 65 -6.14 13.60 -11.88
C ALA A 65 -7.15 13.77 -10.72
N GLN A 66 -7.14 12.88 -9.72
CA GLN A 66 -8.05 12.99 -8.57
C GLN A 66 -7.76 14.25 -7.75
N GLU A 67 -8.83 14.96 -7.36
CA GLU A 67 -8.73 16.10 -6.46
C GLU A 67 -8.68 15.64 -5.00
N GLY A 68 -7.93 16.36 -4.16
CA GLY A 68 -7.92 16.11 -2.71
C GLY A 68 -7.02 14.97 -2.25
N LEU A 69 -6.10 14.50 -3.10
CA LEU A 69 -5.08 13.50 -2.74
C LEU A 69 -4.26 13.96 -1.53
N ALA A 70 -4.09 13.06 -0.56
CA ALA A 70 -3.26 13.31 0.60
C ALA A 70 -1.76 13.21 0.23
N PRO A 71 -0.85 13.76 1.04
CA PRO A 71 0.60 13.67 0.77
C PRO A 71 1.11 12.24 0.58
N GLN A 72 0.60 11.27 1.35
CA GLN A 72 0.97 9.86 1.20
C GLN A 72 0.44 9.26 -0.11
N ASP A 73 -0.72 9.70 -0.61
CA ASP A 73 -1.26 9.22 -1.88
C ASP A 73 -0.40 9.70 -3.05
N LEU A 74 0.12 10.94 -2.97
CA LEU A 74 1.06 11.47 -3.97
C LEU A 74 2.36 10.67 -4.00
N LEU A 75 2.88 10.25 -2.84
CA LEU A 75 4.06 9.38 -2.77
C LEU A 75 3.79 7.97 -3.29
N LEU A 76 2.61 7.40 -3.03
CA LEU A 76 2.19 6.13 -3.62
C LEU A 76 2.08 6.23 -5.15
N LEU A 77 1.60 7.36 -5.68
CA LEU A 77 1.59 7.62 -7.12
C LEU A 77 3.01 7.78 -7.68
N ASP A 78 3.91 8.48 -6.98
CA ASP A 78 5.31 8.57 -7.40
C ASP A 78 5.98 7.18 -7.40
N ALA A 79 5.65 6.32 -6.44
CA ALA A 79 6.10 4.93 -6.42
C ALA A 79 5.50 4.10 -7.57
N ASN A 80 4.21 4.27 -7.88
CA ASN A 80 3.56 3.62 -9.02
C ASN A 80 4.17 4.07 -10.35
N GLN A 81 4.57 5.34 -10.49
CA GLN A 81 5.23 5.83 -11.69
C GLN A 81 6.54 5.10 -11.96
N GLU A 82 7.36 4.86 -10.94
CA GLU A 82 8.58 4.06 -11.07
C GLU A 82 8.26 2.59 -11.41
N TYR A 83 7.17 2.05 -10.86
CA TYR A 83 6.71 0.70 -11.21
C TYR A 83 6.32 0.58 -12.68
N ILE A 84 5.64 1.58 -13.25
CA ILE A 84 5.31 1.61 -14.68
C ILE A 84 6.58 1.68 -15.54
N VAL A 85 7.57 2.48 -15.12
CA VAL A 85 8.88 2.53 -15.81
C VAL A 85 9.58 1.17 -15.76
N TYR A 86 9.52 0.47 -14.62
CA TYR A 86 9.98 -0.91 -14.50
C TYR A 86 9.27 -1.85 -15.47
N LEU A 87 7.93 -1.80 -15.54
CA LEU A 87 7.15 -2.64 -16.47
C LEU A 87 7.53 -2.38 -17.92
N ASP A 88 7.70 -1.12 -18.31
CA ASP A 88 8.16 -0.76 -19.65
C ASP A 88 9.57 -1.34 -19.90
N SER A 89 10.50 -1.18 -18.96
CA SER A 89 11.86 -1.73 -19.08
C SER A 89 11.89 -3.27 -19.15
N VAL A 90 11.04 -3.95 -18.38
CA VAL A 90 10.91 -5.41 -18.47
C VAL A 90 10.28 -5.82 -19.79
N SER A 91 9.31 -5.07 -20.31
CA SER A 91 8.71 -5.37 -21.61
C SER A 91 9.75 -5.34 -22.74
N GLU A 92 10.65 -4.35 -22.72
CA GLU A 92 11.74 -4.21 -23.70
C GLU A 92 12.78 -5.34 -23.58
N THR A 93 13.03 -5.82 -22.35
CA THR A 93 13.98 -6.91 -22.12
C THR A 93 13.36 -8.30 -22.28
N SER A 94 12.05 -8.46 -22.07
CA SER A 94 11.33 -9.75 -22.14
C SER A 94 11.13 -10.29 -23.56
N GLU A 95 11.34 -9.47 -24.60
CA GLU A 95 11.45 -9.97 -25.98
C GLU A 95 12.70 -10.85 -26.16
N SER A 96 13.69 -10.73 -25.26
CA SER A 96 14.79 -11.67 -25.05
C SER A 96 14.51 -12.51 -23.79
N GLU A 97 14.64 -13.83 -23.88
CA GLU A 97 14.63 -14.69 -22.68
C GLU A 97 15.68 -14.18 -21.67
N LEU A 98 15.48 -14.46 -20.37
CA LEU A 98 16.49 -14.17 -19.33
C LEU A 98 17.84 -14.75 -19.79
N ASP A 99 18.80 -13.89 -20.09
CA ASP A 99 20.10 -14.21 -20.69
C ASP A 99 21.20 -13.42 -20.00
N CYS A 100 22.45 -13.87 -20.09
CA CYS A 100 23.58 -13.11 -19.52
C CYS A 100 24.13 -12.08 -20.48
N GLY A 101 23.85 -12.20 -21.78
CA GLY A 101 24.15 -11.17 -22.76
C GLY A 101 23.44 -9.83 -22.49
N ASN A 102 22.33 -9.83 -21.75
CA ASN A 102 21.53 -8.66 -21.41
C ASN A 102 21.38 -8.43 -19.90
N ALA A 103 22.22 -9.05 -19.07
CA ALA A 103 22.14 -8.97 -17.60
C ALA A 103 22.14 -7.52 -17.06
N ASP A 104 22.90 -6.61 -17.67
CA ASP A 104 22.92 -5.19 -17.29
C ASP A 104 21.54 -4.52 -17.49
N ALA A 105 20.78 -4.91 -18.52
CA ALA A 105 19.46 -4.38 -18.80
C ALA A 105 18.44 -4.90 -17.77
N HIS A 106 18.52 -6.19 -17.44
CA HIS A 106 17.72 -6.79 -16.37
C HIS A 106 18.02 -6.17 -14.99
N GLN A 107 19.30 -5.91 -14.69
CA GLN A 107 19.69 -5.22 -13.46
C GLN A 107 19.14 -3.79 -13.41
N ASN A 108 19.17 -3.06 -14.53
CA ASN A 108 18.56 -1.74 -14.60
C ASN A 108 17.04 -1.77 -14.34
N SER A 109 16.33 -2.79 -14.83
CA SER A 109 14.91 -2.98 -14.46
C SER A 109 14.75 -3.23 -12.96
N LEU A 110 15.60 -4.07 -12.34
CA LEU A 110 15.53 -4.32 -10.89
C LEU A 110 15.81 -3.07 -10.06
N ASP A 111 16.71 -2.19 -10.52
CA ASP A 111 17.00 -0.92 -9.86
C ASP A 111 15.79 0.02 -9.91
N GLN A 112 15.03 0.02 -11.02
CA GLN A 112 13.78 0.77 -11.15
C GLN A 112 12.69 0.21 -10.22
N LEU A 113 12.57 -1.12 -10.12
CA LEU A 113 11.67 -1.76 -9.15
C LEU A 113 12.05 -1.40 -7.71
N GLN A 114 13.34 -1.35 -7.38
CA GLN A 114 13.80 -0.91 -6.05
C GLN A 114 13.43 0.55 -5.78
N ALA A 115 13.60 1.45 -6.76
CA ALA A 115 13.21 2.85 -6.61
C ALA A 115 11.69 3.00 -6.34
N SER A 116 10.86 2.16 -6.96
CA SER A 116 9.43 2.08 -6.68
C SER A 116 9.15 1.66 -5.23
N ILE A 117 9.80 0.58 -4.76
CA ILE A 117 9.66 0.08 -3.39
C ILE A 117 10.07 1.16 -2.36
N ASP A 118 11.22 1.81 -2.56
CA ASP A 118 11.75 2.81 -1.63
C ASP A 118 10.77 3.99 -1.46
N LYS A 119 10.23 4.50 -2.57
CA LYS A 119 9.20 5.56 -2.54
C LYS A 119 7.90 5.09 -1.87
N GLY A 120 7.53 3.83 -2.10
CA GLY A 120 6.40 3.19 -1.44
C GLY A 120 6.56 3.19 0.09
N ILE A 121 7.74 2.83 0.58
CA ILE A 121 8.07 2.83 2.01
C ILE A 121 8.08 4.26 2.58
N GLU A 122 8.56 5.25 1.82
CA GLU A 122 8.45 6.66 2.21
C GLU A 122 6.98 7.10 2.38
N ALA A 123 6.09 6.64 1.49
CA ALA A 123 4.66 6.90 1.62
C ALA A 123 4.06 6.30 2.89
N LEU A 124 4.47 5.09 3.26
CA LEU A 124 4.03 4.41 4.47
C LEU A 124 4.36 5.20 5.74
N ALA A 125 5.52 5.86 5.78
CA ALA A 125 5.95 6.64 6.93
C ALA A 125 5.03 7.85 7.23
N LEU A 126 4.24 8.30 6.24
CA LEU A 126 3.28 9.40 6.36
C LEU A 126 1.83 8.92 6.55
N MET A 127 1.59 7.61 6.49
CA MET A 127 0.25 7.04 6.52
C MET A 127 -0.27 6.96 7.96
N GLN A 128 -1.43 7.58 8.22
CA GLN A 128 -2.06 7.58 9.54
C GLN A 128 -2.99 6.39 9.77
N ASP A 129 -3.53 5.81 8.70
CA ASP A 129 -4.36 4.61 8.78
C ASP A 129 -3.46 3.37 8.87
N GLU A 130 -3.40 2.78 10.06
CA GLU A 130 -2.58 1.59 10.33
C GLU A 130 -2.97 0.37 9.47
N SER A 131 -4.26 0.24 9.12
CA SER A 131 -4.73 -0.89 8.31
C SER A 131 -4.30 -0.74 6.85
N GLN A 132 -4.35 0.49 6.35
CA GLN A 132 -3.85 0.84 5.02
C GLN A 132 -2.32 0.69 4.97
N ALA A 133 -1.61 1.11 6.02
CA ALA A 133 -0.16 1.00 6.09
C ALA A 133 0.29 -0.46 6.12
N GLN A 134 -0.41 -1.32 6.86
CA GLN A 134 -0.13 -2.76 6.89
C GLN A 134 -0.39 -3.42 5.53
N TYR A 135 -1.47 -3.05 4.85
CA TYR A 135 -1.75 -3.53 3.50
C TYR A 135 -0.61 -3.19 2.53
N TRP A 136 -0.21 -1.93 2.46
CA TRP A 136 0.85 -1.47 1.56
C TRP A 136 2.23 -2.01 1.96
N SER A 137 2.51 -2.15 3.25
CA SER A 137 3.73 -2.81 3.73
C SER A 137 3.82 -4.24 3.19
N ALA A 138 2.75 -5.03 3.31
CA ALA A 138 2.73 -6.40 2.79
C ALA A 138 2.86 -6.44 1.26
N TYR A 139 2.29 -5.45 0.57
CA TYR A 139 2.42 -5.30 -0.87
C TYR A 139 3.89 -5.04 -1.29
N PHE A 140 4.56 -4.09 -0.64
CA PHE A 140 5.97 -3.78 -0.91
C PHE A 140 6.92 -4.92 -0.50
N ASP A 141 6.64 -5.62 0.59
CA ASP A 141 7.39 -6.83 0.97
C ASP A 141 7.28 -7.92 -0.11
N SER A 142 6.09 -8.09 -0.70
CA SER A 142 5.88 -9.03 -1.80
C SER A 142 6.61 -8.60 -3.07
N MET A 143 6.70 -7.31 -3.37
CA MET A 143 7.49 -6.80 -4.50
C MET A 143 8.99 -7.00 -4.27
N GLN A 144 9.49 -6.70 -3.08
CA GLN A 144 10.88 -6.93 -2.72
C GLN A 144 11.26 -8.41 -2.85
N GLY A 145 10.41 -9.32 -2.37
CA GLY A 145 10.64 -10.76 -2.51
C GLY A 145 10.71 -11.22 -3.97
N GLN A 146 9.90 -10.63 -4.86
CA GLN A 146 9.98 -10.92 -6.30
C GLN A 146 11.26 -10.37 -6.93
N LYS A 147 11.65 -9.14 -6.58
CA LYS A 147 12.91 -8.53 -7.01
C LYS A 147 14.11 -9.42 -6.63
N ASP A 148 14.18 -9.81 -5.36
CA ASP A 148 15.30 -10.60 -4.83
C ASP A 148 15.38 -12.00 -5.45
N ALA A 149 14.23 -12.63 -5.71
CA ALA A 149 14.17 -13.90 -6.42
C ALA A 149 14.73 -13.78 -7.86
N PHE A 150 14.30 -12.75 -8.59
CA PHE A 150 14.77 -12.52 -9.96
C PHE A 150 16.26 -12.16 -10.00
N GLU A 151 16.74 -11.35 -9.06
CA GLU A 151 18.17 -11.02 -8.92
C GLU A 151 19.01 -12.28 -8.66
N SER A 152 18.50 -13.21 -7.83
CA SER A 152 19.14 -14.50 -7.58
C SER A 152 19.18 -15.37 -8.85
N ASP A 153 18.07 -15.46 -9.58
CA ASP A 153 17.99 -16.25 -10.82
C ASP A 153 18.97 -15.72 -11.89
N LEU A 154 19.05 -14.40 -12.05
CA LEU A 154 19.99 -13.75 -12.97
C LEU A 154 21.45 -14.03 -12.56
N TYR A 155 21.76 -13.95 -11.27
CA TYR A 155 23.10 -14.25 -10.76
C TYR A 155 23.50 -15.72 -10.99
N GLU A 156 22.60 -16.65 -10.70
CA GLU A 156 22.84 -18.09 -10.90
C GLU A 156 23.08 -18.42 -12.37
N LEU A 157 22.23 -17.88 -13.26
CA LEU A 157 22.38 -18.05 -14.71
C LEU A 157 23.77 -17.58 -15.18
N CYS A 158 24.16 -16.36 -14.80
CA CYS A 158 25.40 -15.76 -15.31
C CYS A 158 26.66 -16.29 -14.65
N THR A 159 26.56 -16.83 -13.45
CA THR A 159 27.66 -17.58 -12.86
C THR A 159 27.82 -18.94 -13.55
N ALA A 160 26.72 -19.65 -13.83
CA ALA A 160 26.76 -20.95 -14.49
C ALA A 160 27.34 -20.87 -15.91
N GLU A 161 26.93 -19.88 -16.72
CA GLU A 161 27.47 -19.69 -18.07
C GLU A 161 28.97 -19.40 -18.07
N ASN A 162 29.46 -18.54 -17.17
CA ASN A 162 30.88 -18.23 -17.05
C ASN A 162 31.74 -19.42 -16.62
N THR A 163 31.17 -20.41 -15.93
CA THR A 163 31.88 -21.66 -15.56
C THR A 163 31.80 -22.75 -16.62
N SER A 164 30.98 -22.56 -17.66
CA SER A 164 30.75 -23.50 -18.75
C SER A 164 31.57 -23.20 -20.02
N ALA A 165 32.20 -22.00 -20.07
CA ALA A 165 33.07 -21.52 -21.14
C ALA A 165 34.55 -21.83 -20.89
#